data_AF-A0A291RQU9-F1
#
_entry.id   AF-A0A291RQU9-F1
#
_cell.length_a   1.000
_cell.length_b   1.000
_cell.length_c   1.000
_cell.angle_alpha   90.00
_cell.angle_beta   90.00
_cell.angle_gamma   90.00
#
_symmetry.space_group_name_H-M   'P 1'
#
loop_
_entity.id
_entity.type
_entity.pdbx_description
1 polymer ?
#
loop_
_entity_poly.entity_id
_entity_poly.type
_entity_poly.pdbx_seq_one_letter_code
_entity_poly.pdbx_strand_id
1 'polypeptide(L)' 'MAGCAAPPLAPWTRCTACNGVLVAAEPETVREFPPAATEPAHDNVTRCTDCGRIYWRGAHHANLDAIVSRALAKFGA' A
#
# COMPACT_ATOMS: atom_id res chain seq x y z
N MET A 1 14.06 28.64 -14.72
CA MET A 1 13.00 27.67 -14.38
C MET A 1 13.68 26.40 -13.92
N ALA A 2 13.66 26.09 -12.62
CA ALA A 2 14.14 24.80 -12.14
C ALA A 2 13.16 23.73 -12.64
N GLY A 3 13.67 22.73 -13.36
CA GLY A 3 12.85 21.60 -13.80
C GLY A 3 12.28 20.83 -12.60
N CYS A 4 11.12 20.21 -12.77
CA CYS A 4 10.57 19.32 -11.76
C CYS A 4 11.49 18.11 -11.57
N ALA A 5 12.01 17.92 -10.37
CA ALA A 5 12.73 16.70 -10.02
C ALA A 5 11.76 15.50 -10.00
N ALA A 6 12.24 14.34 -10.46
CA ALA A 6 11.50 13.08 -10.38
C ALA A 6 12.00 12.29 -9.14
N PRO A 7 11.33 12.40 -7.99
CA PRO A 7 11.72 11.65 -6.80
C PRO A 7 11.53 10.14 -7.01
N PRO A 8 12.29 9.30 -6.30
CA PRO A 8 12.11 7.85 -6.36
C PRO A 8 10.69 7.46 -5.98
N LEU A 9 10.16 6.44 -6.65
CA LEU A 9 8.84 5.91 -6.35
C LEU A 9 8.84 5.25 -4.97
N ALA A 10 7.88 5.63 -4.12
CA ALA A 10 7.63 5.01 -2.82
C ALA A 10 6.19 4.48 -2.72
N PRO A 11 5.84 3.41 -3.46
CA PRO A 11 4.50 2.83 -3.41
C PRO A 11 4.12 2.41 -1.99
N TRP A 12 2.82 2.45 -1.69
CA TRP A 12 2.26 1.96 -0.41
C TRP A 12 2.71 2.72 0.84
N THR A 13 3.32 3.90 0.68
CA THR A 13 3.67 4.78 1.81
C THR A 13 2.61 5.84 2.09
N ARG A 14 1.63 6.00 1.18
CA ARG A 14 0.61 7.05 1.24
C ARG A 14 -0.81 6.51 1.03
N CYS A 15 -1.74 7.07 1.79
CA CYS A 15 -3.16 6.75 1.69
C CYS A 15 -3.72 7.25 0.35
N THR A 16 -4.37 6.38 -0.41
CA THR A 16 -5.02 6.75 -1.67
C THR A 16 -6.26 7.62 -1.49
N ALA A 17 -6.80 7.75 -0.28
CA ALA A 17 -7.98 8.56 0.02
C ALA A 17 -7.64 9.97 0.55
N CYS A 18 -6.64 10.10 1.41
CA CYS A 18 -6.28 11.38 2.06
C CYS A 18 -4.81 11.79 1.93
N ASN A 19 -3.97 10.97 1.28
CA ASN A 19 -2.52 11.17 1.16
C ASN A 19 -1.72 11.16 2.48
N GLY A 20 -2.33 10.74 3.59
CA GLY A 20 -1.66 10.51 4.87
C GLY A 20 -0.63 9.38 4.83
N VAL A 21 0.23 9.30 5.85
CA VAL A 21 1.27 8.25 5.95
C VAL A 21 0.65 6.90 6.30
N LEU A 22 1.09 5.84 5.63
CA LEU A 22 0.74 4.47 5.96
C LEU A 22 1.81 3.85 6.87
N VAL A 23 1.37 3.18 7.93
CA VAL A 23 2.22 2.43 8.87
C VAL A 23 1.77 0.98 8.96
N ALA A 24 2.68 0.07 9.26
CA ALA A 24 2.34 -1.34 9.50
C ALA A 24 1.33 -1.45 10.67
N ALA A 25 0.39 -2.38 10.55
CA ALA A 25 -0.61 -2.66 11.57
C ALA A 25 -0.73 -4.18 11.78
N GLU A 26 -0.89 -4.59 13.04
CA GLU A 26 -1.07 -6.00 13.41
C GLU A 26 -2.42 -6.53 12.86
N PRO A 27 -2.44 -7.66 12.12
CA PRO A 27 -3.67 -8.26 11.60
C PRO A 27 -4.73 -8.56 12.66
N GLU A 28 -4.31 -8.86 13.89
CA GLU A 28 -5.18 -9.12 15.05
C GLU A 28 -6.04 -7.90 15.42
N THR A 29 -5.62 -6.69 15.04
CA THR A 29 -6.42 -5.48 15.24
C THR A 29 -7.52 -5.28 14.18
N VAL A 30 -7.49 -6.06 13.09
CA VAL A 30 -8.46 -5.99 12.00
C VAL A 30 -9.56 -7.02 12.22
N ARG A 31 -10.61 -6.62 12.96
CA ARG A 31 -11.79 -7.47 13.27
C ARG A 31 -12.55 -8.01 12.06
N GLU A 32 -12.27 -7.51 10.85
CA GLU A 32 -12.98 -7.86 9.61
C GLU A 32 -12.05 -8.53 8.58
N PHE A 33 -11.14 -9.41 9.02
CA PHE A 33 -10.37 -10.20 8.08
C PHE A 33 -11.31 -11.14 7.29
N PRO A 34 -11.34 -11.08 5.95
CA PRO A 34 -12.17 -12.00 5.17
C PRO A 34 -11.63 -13.43 5.33
N PRO A 35 -12.48 -14.43 5.57
CA PRO A 35 -12.06 -15.82 5.74
C PRO A 35 -11.40 -16.45 4.49
N ALA A 36 -11.45 -15.77 3.34
CA ALA A 36 -10.80 -16.19 2.10
C ALA A 36 -9.37 -15.64 1.92
N ALA A 37 -8.83 -14.90 2.89
CA ALA A 37 -7.43 -14.51 2.88
C ALA A 37 -6.57 -15.73 3.24
N THR A 38 -6.04 -16.41 2.22
CA THR A 38 -5.02 -17.45 2.37
C THR A 38 -3.83 -16.84 3.11
N GLU A 39 -3.70 -17.14 4.40
CA GLU A 39 -2.61 -16.73 5.31
C GLU A 39 -2.20 -15.25 5.15
N PRO A 40 -2.68 -14.33 6.00
CA PRO A 40 -2.09 -13.01 6.03
C PRO A 40 -0.65 -13.17 6.50
N ALA A 41 0.31 -12.97 5.58
CA ALA A 41 1.63 -12.57 6.04
C ALA A 41 1.40 -11.30 6.86
N HIS A 42 1.66 -11.37 8.17
CA HIS A 42 1.32 -10.31 9.12
C HIS A 42 1.95 -8.95 8.74
N ASP A 43 2.97 -8.97 7.87
CA ASP A 43 3.65 -7.82 7.30
C ASP A 43 2.87 -7.05 6.21
N ASN A 44 1.69 -7.52 5.79
CA ASN A 44 0.96 -6.97 4.64
C ASN A 44 -0.17 -5.99 4.98
N VAL A 45 -0.43 -5.74 6.27
CA VAL A 45 -1.50 -4.85 6.70
C VAL A 45 -0.91 -3.49 7.06
N THR A 46 -1.48 -2.43 6.50
CA THR A 46 -1.08 -1.05 6.80
C THR A 46 -2.29 -0.19 7.13
N ARG A 47 -2.10 0.82 7.97
CA ARG A 47 -3.13 1.77 8.39
C ARG A 47 -2.67 3.20 8.16
N CYS A 48 -3.59 4.05 7.71
CA CYS A 48 -3.35 5.49 7.63
C CYS A 48 -3.37 6.14 9.02
N THR A 49 -2.34 6.93 9.33
CA THR A 49 -2.25 7.68 10.60
C THR A 49 -3.31 8.77 10.73
N ASP A 50 -3.82 9.27 9.60
CA ASP A 50 -4.67 10.47 9.58
C ASP A 50 -6.15 10.11 9.53
N CYS A 51 -6.55 9.21 8.62
CA CYS A 51 -7.96 8.83 8.44
C CYS A 51 -8.31 7.43 8.98
N GLY A 52 -7.31 6.66 9.44
CA GLY A 52 -7.52 5.34 10.01
C GLY A 52 -7.87 4.23 9.02
N ARG A 53 -7.94 4.51 7.71
CA ARG A 53 -8.24 3.49 6.69
C ARG A 53 -7.18 2.39 6.68
N ILE A 54 -7.63 1.15 6.60
CA ILE A 54 -6.80 -0.06 6.60
C ILE A 54 -6.66 -0.57 5.17
N TYR A 55 -5.46 -0.98 4.81
CA TYR A 55 -5.08 -1.57 3.54
C TYR A 55 -4.38 -2.90 3.80
N TRP A 56 -4.64 -3.91 2.98
CA TRP A 56 -3.97 -5.20 3.05
C TRP A 56 -3.54 -5.64 1.65
N ARG A 57 -2.35 -6.22 1.53
CA ARG A 57 -1.95 -6.89 0.27
C ARG A 57 -2.55 -8.29 0.22
N GLY A 58 -3.51 -8.50 -0.68
CA GLY A 58 -4.12 -9.80 -0.97
C GLY A 58 -4.45 -9.96 -2.46
N ALA A 59 -5.08 -11.07 -2.85
CA ALA A 59 -5.36 -11.40 -4.25
C ALA A 59 -6.21 -10.33 -5.00
N HIS A 60 -7.06 -9.58 -4.31
CA HIS A 60 -7.83 -8.47 -4.90
C HIS A 60 -6.97 -7.26 -5.29
N HIS A 61 -5.72 -7.22 -4.82
CA HIS A 61 -4.71 -6.20 -5.15
C HIS A 61 -3.85 -6.56 -6.37
N ALA A 62 -4.00 -7.76 -6.97
CA ALA A 62 -3.11 -8.24 -8.03
C ALA A 62 -3.01 -7.28 -9.23
N ASN A 63 -4.12 -6.63 -9.61
CA ASN A 63 -4.11 -5.65 -10.71
C ASN A 63 -3.37 -4.36 -10.32
N LEU A 64 -3.53 -3.89 -9.07
CA LEU A 64 -2.79 -2.74 -8.56
C LEU A 64 -1.30 -3.05 -8.39
N ASP A 65 -0.95 -4.25 -7.92
CA ASP A 65 0.44 -4.71 -7.85
C ASP A 65 1.08 -4.81 -9.24
N ALA A 66 0.34 -5.23 -10.26
CA ALA A 66 0.81 -5.24 -11.65
C ALA A 66 1.08 -3.81 -12.17
N ILE A 67 0.20 -2.86 -11.86
CA ILE A 67 0.38 -1.44 -12.20
C ILE A 67 1.63 -0.88 -11.51
N VAL A 68 1.77 -1.11 -10.20
CA VAL A 68 2.92 -0.66 -9.42
C VAL A 68 4.22 -1.31 -9.92
N SER A 69 4.21 -2.62 -10.17
CA SER A 69 5.37 -3.34 -10.70
C SER A 69 5.81 -2.79 -12.05
N ARG A 70 4.87 -2.52 -12.95
CA ARG A 70 5.15 -1.89 -14.25
C ARG A 70 5.73 -0.47 -14.09
N ALA A 71 5.21 0.31 -13.14
CA ALA A 71 5.72 1.65 -12.86
C ALA A 71 7.14 1.61 -12.30
N LEU A 72 7.41 0.72 -11.34
CA LEU A 72 8.74 0.50 -10.78
C LEU A 72 9.74 0.05 -11.86
N ALA A 73 9.36 -0.91 -12.72
CA ALA A 73 10.23 -1.36 -13.81
C ALA A 73 10.56 -0.25 -14.82
N LYS A 74 9.64 0.71 -15.01
CA LYS A 74 9.81 1.81 -15.98
C LYS A 74 10.51 3.05 -15.39
N PHE A 75 10.34 3.32 -14.11
CA PHE A 75 10.70 4.60 -13.49
C PHE A 75 11.43 4.46 -12.14
N GLY A 76 11.74 3.25 -11.68
CA GLY A 76 12.38 2.99 -10.39
C GLY A 76 13.92 2.95 -10.42
N ALA A 77 14.55 3.30 -11.54
CA ALA A 77 16.00 3.41 -11.70
C ALA A 77 16.48 4.86 -11.54
#